data_AF-A0AA49GUF1-F1
#
_entry.id   AF-A0AA49GUF1-F1
#
_cell.length_a   1.000
_cell.length_b   1.000
_cell.length_c   1.000
_cell.angle_alpha   90.00
_cell.angle_beta   90.00
_cell.angle_gamma   90.00
#
_symmetry.space_group_name_H-M   'P 1'
#
loop_
_entity.id
_entity.type
_entity.pdbx_description
1 polymer ?
#
loop_
_entity_poly.entity_id
_entity_poly.type
_entity_poly.pdbx_seq_one_letter_code
_entity_poly.pdbx_strand_id
1 'polypeptide(L)'
;MKNQTTNTKLHHRHMPRYLTALLLLFSACMTTATEDSSVFADKIICLDAGHGGTADTDAYRVGPSGEREEWINLRVAKQLATLLEAQGATVVMIRTSDTTVSLDERAALAVDQQADVFLSIHHNATADSSVNFPIVYYHGNASENQASVALGQQVTQQLRAALFHDSVSVSLASDHTIFPERGTAVLRGTYGIPAVIGEATFFTNPSEEERLKTESYNQREAQAYLQALETFFSNEIPEISEKYSTVHLPPFAALQEAERMRPEARLWRQDIQRGKELYEQQAWEEAYEYFTRSARSFPDSYLAQEAHRYRANILEALDSLDAAKVARQRANEYYVAVE
;
A
#
# COMPACT_ATOMS: atom_id res chain seq x y z
N MET A 1 98.55 21.35 24.16
CA MET A 1 99.56 20.32 23.80
C MET A 1 99.52 19.21 24.83
N LYS A 2 99.39 17.94 24.38
CA LYS A 2 99.61 16.66 25.10
C LYS A 2 98.65 16.33 26.25
N ASN A 3 97.71 15.40 26.04
CA ASN A 3 97.77 13.95 26.35
C ASN A 3 98.00 13.65 27.84
N GLN A 4 96.93 13.27 28.55
CA GLN A 4 96.58 11.89 28.96
C GLN A 4 97.47 11.34 30.09
N THR A 5 96.88 11.13 31.27
CA THR A 5 96.47 9.79 31.74
C THR A 5 95.73 9.88 33.08
N THR A 6 94.70 9.06 33.20
CA THR A 6 93.79 8.88 34.34
C THR A 6 94.10 7.57 35.07
N ASN A 7 94.01 7.60 36.39
CA ASN A 7 93.69 6.52 37.34
C ASN A 7 93.24 7.29 38.60
N THR A 8 92.18 7.01 39.35
CA THR A 8 91.57 5.74 39.76
C THR A 8 90.23 6.07 40.44
N LYS A 9 89.24 5.20 40.22
CA LYS A 9 88.10 4.79 41.07
C LYS A 9 87.73 5.62 42.33
N LEU A 10 86.44 5.96 42.49
CA LEU A 10 85.64 5.42 43.60
C LEU A 10 84.11 5.54 43.40
N HIS A 11 83.45 4.46 43.78
CA HIS A 11 82.03 4.11 43.93
C HIS A 11 80.99 5.20 44.26
N HIS A 12 79.84 5.12 43.57
CA HIS A 12 78.52 5.15 44.22
C HIS A 12 77.55 4.18 43.51
N ARG A 13 76.94 3.30 44.31
CA ARG A 13 75.93 2.30 43.91
C ARG A 13 74.59 3.01 43.64
N HIS A 14 74.05 2.83 42.44
CA HIS A 14 72.70 3.27 42.07
C HIS A 14 71.65 2.18 42.35
N MET A 15 70.46 2.64 42.74
CA MET A 15 69.26 1.87 43.06
C MET A 15 68.77 1.00 41.89
N PRO A 16 68.11 -0.15 42.16
CA PRO A 16 67.41 -0.88 41.12
C PRO A 16 66.10 -0.16 40.75
N ARG A 17 65.99 0.24 39.47
CA ARG A 17 64.73 0.65 38.84
C ARG A 17 63.93 -0.61 38.52
N TYR A 18 62.81 -0.83 39.21
CA TYR A 18 61.81 -1.80 38.78
C TYR A 18 61.08 -1.22 37.55
N LEU A 19 61.38 -1.78 36.38
CA LEU A 19 60.68 -1.49 35.14
C LEU A 19 59.42 -2.39 35.11
N THR A 20 58.27 -1.82 35.45
CA THR A 20 56.97 -2.46 35.26
C THR A 20 56.69 -2.57 33.75
N ALA A 21 56.85 -3.78 33.20
CA ALA A 21 56.40 -4.10 31.86
C ALA A 21 54.87 -4.28 31.89
N LEU A 22 54.14 -3.23 31.48
CA LEU A 22 52.70 -3.30 31.25
C LEU A 22 52.48 -4.00 29.90
N LEU A 23 52.22 -5.31 29.91
CA LEU A 23 51.71 -6.02 28.72
C LEU A 23 50.26 -5.58 28.49
N LEU A 24 50.06 -4.63 27.58
CA LEU A 24 48.76 -4.35 26.99
C LEU A 24 48.44 -5.49 26.01
N LEU A 25 47.72 -6.50 26.48
CA LEU A 25 46.98 -7.42 25.62
C LEU A 25 45.86 -6.63 24.94
N PHE A 26 46.14 -6.08 23.76
CA PHE A 26 45.09 -5.66 22.84
C PHE A 26 44.39 -6.93 22.35
N SER A 27 43.33 -7.33 23.06
CA SER A 27 42.34 -8.23 22.48
C SER A 27 41.63 -7.45 21.38
N ALA A 28 42.09 -7.62 20.15
CA ALA A 28 41.32 -7.19 18.98
C ALA A 28 40.07 -8.08 18.95
N CYS A 29 39.01 -7.61 19.62
CA CYS A 29 37.67 -8.09 19.36
C CYS A 29 37.38 -7.67 17.91
N MET A 30 37.62 -8.57 16.96
CA MET A 30 37.03 -8.44 15.65
C MET A 30 35.53 -8.64 15.86
N THR A 31 34.83 -7.55 16.15
CA THR A 31 33.41 -7.47 15.87
C THR A 31 33.28 -7.67 14.37
N THR A 32 32.98 -8.91 13.97
CA THR A 32 32.30 -9.13 12.70
C THR A 32 31.00 -8.34 12.83
N ALA A 33 30.99 -7.12 12.32
CA ALA A 33 29.73 -6.50 11.96
C ALA A 33 29.11 -7.48 10.98
N THR A 34 28.11 -8.23 11.42
CA THR A 34 27.11 -8.73 10.50
C THR A 34 26.58 -7.46 9.87
N GLU A 35 27.01 -7.16 8.63
CA GLU A 35 26.25 -6.25 7.79
C GLU A 35 24.84 -6.83 7.82
N ASP A 36 23.92 -6.18 8.54
CA ASP A 36 22.51 -6.50 8.46
C ASP A 36 22.17 -6.27 6.99
N SER A 37 22.13 -7.36 6.23
CA SER A 37 21.79 -7.29 4.82
C SER A 37 20.39 -6.70 4.76
N SER A 38 20.25 -5.59 4.05
CA SER A 38 18.96 -4.95 3.82
C SER A 38 17.88 -5.99 3.50
N VAL A 39 16.67 -5.84 4.04
CA VAL A 39 15.54 -6.74 3.75
C VAL A 39 15.16 -6.74 2.26
N PHE A 40 15.64 -5.74 1.53
CA PHE A 40 15.49 -5.60 0.09
C PHE A 40 16.62 -6.23 -0.73
N ALA A 41 17.69 -6.72 -0.08
CA ALA A 41 18.76 -7.42 -0.78
C ALA A 41 18.16 -8.59 -1.57
N ASP A 42 18.53 -8.66 -2.86
CA ASP A 42 18.04 -9.65 -3.83
C ASP A 42 16.53 -9.61 -4.13
N LYS A 43 15.81 -8.55 -3.72
CA LYS A 43 14.39 -8.37 -4.06
C LYS A 43 14.20 -7.64 -5.38
N ILE A 44 13.31 -8.17 -6.21
CA ILE A 44 12.85 -7.52 -7.45
C ILE A 44 11.48 -6.90 -7.18
N ILE A 45 11.43 -5.57 -7.17
CA ILE A 45 10.21 -4.81 -6.91
C ILE A 45 9.73 -4.17 -8.21
N CYS A 46 8.58 -4.60 -8.70
CA CYS A 46 7.96 -4.02 -9.87
C CYS A 46 7.06 -2.85 -9.46
N LEU A 47 7.39 -1.65 -9.93
CA LEU A 47 6.63 -0.42 -9.69
C LEU A 47 5.87 -0.01 -10.93
N ASP A 48 4.55 0.05 -10.81
CA ASP A 48 3.66 0.57 -11.84
C ASP A 48 3.20 1.98 -11.48
N ALA A 49 3.72 2.98 -12.19
CA ALA A 49 3.11 4.30 -12.16
C ALA A 49 1.83 4.24 -13.01
N GLY A 50 0.66 4.26 -12.37
CA GLY A 50 -0.63 4.17 -13.04
C GLY A 50 -0.77 5.13 -14.22
N HIS A 51 -1.48 4.72 -15.27
CA HIS A 51 -1.75 5.52 -16.48
C HIS A 51 -0.47 5.90 -17.28
N GLY A 52 -0.48 7.05 -17.97
CA GLY A 52 0.65 7.58 -18.72
C GLY A 52 0.33 7.85 -20.19
N GLY A 53 0.77 9.00 -20.70
CA GLY A 53 0.58 9.42 -22.10
C GLY A 53 -0.89 9.71 -22.46
N THR A 54 -1.73 9.95 -21.46
CA THR A 54 -3.20 10.05 -21.61
C THR A 54 -3.72 11.47 -21.72
N ALA A 55 -2.84 12.48 -21.65
CA ALA A 55 -3.23 13.90 -21.62
C ALA A 55 -4.18 14.32 -22.74
N ASP A 56 -3.97 13.82 -23.96
CA ASP A 56 -4.77 14.16 -25.13
C ASP A 56 -6.07 13.34 -25.27
N THR A 57 -6.19 12.22 -24.54
CA THR A 57 -7.27 11.24 -24.72
C THR A 57 -8.18 11.09 -23.51
N ASP A 58 -7.78 11.62 -22.36
CA ASP A 58 -8.51 11.50 -21.11
C ASP A 58 -8.58 12.81 -20.34
N ALA A 59 -9.76 13.42 -20.33
CA ALA A 59 -10.03 14.65 -19.61
C ALA A 59 -10.49 14.44 -18.16
N TYR A 60 -10.71 13.19 -17.72
CA TYR A 60 -11.29 12.90 -16.40
C TYR A 60 -10.26 12.74 -15.29
N ARG A 61 -8.98 12.49 -15.64
CA ARG A 61 -7.85 12.32 -14.70
C ARG A 61 -7.13 13.61 -14.36
N VAL A 62 -7.89 14.71 -14.24
CA VAL A 62 -7.37 16.06 -14.00
C VAL A 62 -8.01 16.66 -12.77
N GLY A 63 -7.18 17.08 -11.82
CA GLY A 63 -7.60 17.81 -10.63
C GLY A 63 -8.06 19.24 -10.93
N PRO A 64 -8.71 19.90 -9.95
CA PRO A 64 -9.38 21.19 -10.16
C PRO A 64 -8.46 22.34 -10.62
N SER A 65 -7.14 22.23 -10.43
CA SER A 65 -6.16 23.22 -10.85
C SER A 65 -5.19 22.71 -11.94
N GLY A 66 -5.51 21.56 -12.54
CA GLY A 66 -4.83 21.05 -13.73
C GLY A 66 -3.78 19.97 -13.47
N GLU A 67 -3.61 19.52 -12.23
CA GLU A 67 -2.71 18.41 -11.92
C GLU A 67 -3.28 17.10 -12.47
N ARG A 68 -2.44 16.26 -13.08
CA ARG A 68 -2.88 14.99 -13.66
C ARG A 68 -2.44 13.79 -12.85
N GLU A 69 -3.31 12.80 -12.75
CA GLU A 69 -3.04 11.57 -12.00
C GLU A 69 -1.76 10.87 -12.47
N GLU A 70 -1.58 10.72 -13.79
CA GLU A 70 -0.40 10.06 -14.38
C GLU A 70 0.93 10.75 -14.03
N TRP A 71 0.90 12.07 -13.77
CA TRP A 71 2.08 12.84 -13.40
C TRP A 71 2.41 12.65 -11.93
N ILE A 72 1.41 12.69 -11.07
CA ILE A 72 1.55 12.43 -9.63
C ILE A 72 2.11 11.01 -9.42
N ASN A 73 1.45 10.02 -10.04
CA ASN A 73 1.85 8.60 -9.95
C ASN A 73 3.32 8.41 -10.37
N LEU A 74 3.75 9.06 -11.46
CA LEU A 74 5.13 8.98 -11.94
C LEU A 74 6.14 9.62 -10.97
N ARG A 75 5.80 10.77 -10.37
CA ARG A 75 6.68 11.44 -9.40
C ARG A 75 6.91 10.57 -8.17
N VAL A 76 5.84 10.03 -7.58
CA VAL A 76 5.94 9.16 -6.40
C VAL A 76 6.70 7.87 -6.74
N ALA A 77 6.37 7.22 -7.86
CA ALA A 77 7.03 5.97 -8.26
C ALA A 77 8.55 6.15 -8.48
N LYS A 78 8.99 7.26 -9.08
CA LYS A 78 10.42 7.56 -9.24
C LYS A 78 11.15 7.80 -7.92
N GLN A 79 10.49 8.48 -6.98
CA GLN A 79 11.05 8.71 -5.66
C GLN A 79 11.15 7.40 -4.89
N LEU A 80 10.12 6.55 -4.94
CA LEU A 80 10.14 5.22 -4.34
C LEU A 80 11.23 4.33 -4.97
N ALA A 81 11.36 4.35 -6.30
CA ALA A 81 12.42 3.61 -7.01
C ALA A 81 13.80 3.99 -6.47
N THR A 82 14.09 5.29 -6.37
CA THR A 82 15.37 5.79 -5.84
C THR A 82 15.60 5.31 -4.39
N LEU A 83 14.56 5.34 -3.56
CA LEU A 83 14.65 4.89 -2.16
C LEU A 83 14.92 3.39 -2.05
N LEU A 84 14.25 2.57 -2.87
CA LEU A 84 14.40 1.11 -2.88
C LEU A 84 15.77 0.67 -3.42
N GLU A 85 16.23 1.29 -4.52
CA GLU A 85 17.56 1.04 -5.09
C GLU A 85 18.67 1.40 -4.09
N ALA A 86 18.50 2.50 -3.34
CA ALA A 86 19.43 2.89 -2.28
C ALA A 86 19.49 1.87 -1.12
N GLN A 87 18.44 1.05 -0.96
CA GLN A 87 18.41 -0.06 -0.01
C GLN A 87 18.76 -1.42 -0.65
N GLY A 88 19.23 -1.45 -1.90
CA GLY A 88 19.73 -2.66 -2.56
C GLY A 88 18.68 -3.49 -3.29
N ALA A 89 17.43 -3.01 -3.43
CA ALA A 89 16.44 -3.67 -4.27
C ALA A 89 16.79 -3.52 -5.76
N THR A 90 16.43 -4.51 -6.57
CA THR A 90 16.30 -4.34 -8.02
C THR A 90 14.91 -3.78 -8.32
N VAL A 91 14.83 -2.58 -8.89
CA VAL A 91 13.55 -1.94 -9.21
C VAL A 91 13.25 -2.06 -10.70
N VAL A 92 12.07 -2.60 -11.02
CA VAL A 92 11.52 -2.65 -12.37
C VAL A 92 10.39 -1.62 -12.46
N MET A 93 10.66 -0.46 -13.06
CA MET A 93 9.59 0.50 -13.35
C MET A 93 8.89 0.15 -14.66
N ILE A 94 7.57 0.00 -14.63
CA ILE A 94 6.73 -0.20 -15.83
C ILE A 94 6.91 0.93 -16.85
N ARG A 95 7.02 2.17 -16.36
CA ARG A 95 7.35 3.34 -17.16
C ARG A 95 8.19 4.33 -16.36
N THR A 96 9.10 5.00 -17.05
CA THR A 96 9.97 6.05 -16.48
C THR A 96 9.67 7.44 -17.07
N SER A 97 8.71 7.51 -18.00
CA SER A 97 8.21 8.73 -18.63
C SER A 97 6.68 8.77 -18.65
N ASP A 98 6.12 9.90 -19.07
CA ASP A 98 4.68 10.04 -19.30
C ASP A 98 4.29 9.41 -20.65
N THR A 99 4.28 8.07 -20.67
CA THR A 99 4.04 7.26 -21.87
C THR A 99 3.06 6.15 -21.57
N THR A 100 2.26 5.78 -22.56
CA THR A 100 1.27 4.70 -22.43
C THR A 100 1.95 3.34 -22.48
N VAL A 101 1.57 2.46 -21.54
CA VAL A 101 1.86 1.03 -21.53
C VAL A 101 0.53 0.30 -21.29
N SER A 102 0.19 -0.70 -22.10
CA SER A 102 -1.09 -1.41 -21.97
C SER A 102 -1.12 -2.27 -20.70
N LEU A 103 -2.29 -2.48 -20.09
CA LEU A 103 -2.40 -3.20 -18.81
C LEU A 103 -1.78 -4.61 -18.87
N ASP A 104 -1.92 -5.30 -20.00
CA ASP A 104 -1.36 -6.64 -20.20
C ASP A 104 0.18 -6.60 -20.25
N GLU A 105 0.77 -5.61 -20.92
CA GLU A 105 2.23 -5.42 -20.93
C GLU A 105 2.78 -5.08 -19.54
N ARG A 106 2.03 -4.32 -18.72
CA ARG A 106 2.45 -4.02 -17.33
C ARG A 106 2.55 -5.29 -16.50
N ALA A 107 1.52 -6.13 -16.57
CA ALA A 107 1.49 -7.40 -15.85
C ALA A 107 2.55 -8.38 -16.36
N ALA A 108 2.69 -8.50 -17.69
CA ALA A 108 3.69 -9.34 -18.31
C ALA A 108 5.11 -8.95 -17.87
N LEU A 109 5.43 -7.66 -17.81
CA LEU A 109 6.74 -7.21 -17.35
C LEU A 109 7.03 -7.65 -15.91
N ALA A 110 6.06 -7.56 -15.00
CA ALA A 110 6.24 -8.02 -13.62
C ALA A 110 6.50 -9.53 -13.53
N VAL A 111 5.74 -10.32 -14.31
CA VAL A 111 5.88 -11.78 -14.37
C VAL A 111 7.19 -12.21 -15.01
N ASP A 112 7.56 -11.61 -16.15
CA ASP A 112 8.76 -11.92 -16.91
C ASP A 112 10.04 -11.56 -16.13
N GLN A 113 9.99 -10.51 -15.31
CA GLN A 113 11.09 -10.12 -14.41
C GLN A 113 11.09 -10.90 -13.09
N GLN A 114 10.14 -11.82 -12.89
CA GLN A 114 10.03 -12.63 -11.66
C GLN A 114 9.96 -11.75 -10.40
N ALA A 115 9.16 -10.68 -10.45
CA ALA A 115 9.06 -9.75 -9.33
C ALA A 115 8.59 -10.44 -8.03
N ASP A 116 9.21 -10.09 -6.91
CA ASP A 116 8.79 -10.51 -5.57
C ASP A 116 7.51 -9.78 -5.13
N VAL A 117 7.32 -8.53 -5.61
CA VAL A 117 6.12 -7.71 -5.36
C VAL A 117 5.79 -6.87 -6.60
N PHE A 118 4.49 -6.71 -6.85
CA PHE A 118 3.96 -5.71 -7.78
C PHE A 118 3.21 -4.62 -7.01
N LEU A 119 3.69 -3.38 -7.11
CA LEU A 119 3.04 -2.22 -6.48
C LEU A 119 2.66 -1.21 -7.56
N SER A 120 1.35 -1.02 -7.75
CA SER A 120 0.82 0.00 -8.64
C SER A 120 0.38 1.23 -7.84
N ILE A 121 0.92 2.38 -8.19
CA ILE A 121 0.74 3.66 -7.50
C ILE A 121 -0.28 4.49 -8.28
N HIS A 122 -1.35 4.87 -7.60
CA HIS A 122 -2.49 5.60 -8.13
C HIS A 122 -2.99 6.69 -7.17
N HIS A 123 -3.78 7.59 -7.71
CA HIS A 123 -4.46 8.65 -6.96
C HIS A 123 -5.90 8.73 -7.40
N ASN A 124 -6.82 8.75 -6.45
CA ASN A 124 -8.22 8.49 -6.71
C ASN A 124 -8.97 9.75 -7.13
N ALA A 125 -10.17 9.54 -7.64
CA ALA A 125 -11.12 10.57 -8.02
C ALA A 125 -12.51 10.22 -7.54
N THR A 126 -13.25 11.23 -7.08
CA THR A 126 -14.69 11.06 -6.83
C THR A 126 -15.45 12.37 -7.02
N ALA A 127 -16.75 12.24 -7.25
CA ALA A 127 -17.66 13.36 -7.46
C ALA A 127 -17.83 14.25 -6.23
N ASP A 128 -17.49 13.75 -5.03
CA ASP A 128 -17.49 14.47 -3.77
C ASP A 128 -16.08 14.94 -3.43
N SER A 129 -15.77 16.20 -3.75
CA SER A 129 -14.44 16.79 -3.53
C SER A 129 -14.04 16.91 -2.06
N SER A 130 -14.93 16.60 -1.10
CA SER A 130 -14.59 16.53 0.33
C SER A 130 -13.96 15.19 0.73
N VAL A 131 -14.11 14.15 -0.10
CA VAL A 131 -13.56 12.82 0.17
C VAL A 131 -12.04 12.84 -0.01
N ASN A 132 -11.34 12.27 0.98
CA ASN A 132 -9.92 11.99 0.89
C ASN A 132 -9.53 10.94 1.93
N PHE A 133 -9.12 9.75 1.49
CA PHE A 133 -8.58 8.68 2.34
C PHE A 133 -7.86 7.63 1.48
N PRO A 134 -6.96 6.80 2.05
CA PRO A 134 -6.34 5.69 1.31
C PRO A 134 -7.34 4.57 0.95
N ILE A 135 -7.28 4.11 -0.30
CA ILE A 135 -7.93 2.88 -0.76
C ILE A 135 -6.85 1.97 -1.35
N VAL A 136 -6.76 0.73 -0.87
CA VAL A 136 -5.81 -0.24 -1.40
C VAL A 136 -6.58 -1.44 -1.95
N TYR A 137 -6.26 -1.82 -3.17
CA TYR A 137 -6.86 -2.98 -3.82
C TYR A 137 -5.92 -4.16 -3.87
N TYR A 138 -6.45 -5.34 -3.57
CA TYR A 138 -5.87 -6.63 -3.93
C TYR A 138 -6.81 -7.34 -4.91
N HIS A 139 -6.31 -8.37 -5.60
CA HIS A 139 -7.16 -9.14 -6.51
C HIS A 139 -7.71 -10.43 -5.90
N GLY A 140 -8.99 -10.70 -6.16
CA GLY A 140 -9.63 -11.96 -5.80
C GLY A 140 -10.23 -11.96 -4.39
N ASN A 141 -10.35 -13.14 -3.79
CA ASN A 141 -10.85 -13.31 -2.43
C ASN A 141 -9.72 -13.15 -1.39
N ALA A 142 -9.99 -12.48 -0.28
CA ALA A 142 -9.03 -12.27 0.80
C ALA A 142 -8.46 -13.59 1.34
N SER A 143 -9.30 -14.62 1.46
CA SER A 143 -8.88 -15.95 1.95
C SER A 143 -7.89 -16.66 1.01
N GLU A 144 -7.89 -16.33 -0.28
CA GLU A 144 -7.06 -16.99 -1.31
C GLU A 144 -5.78 -16.19 -1.60
N ASN A 145 -5.82 -14.86 -1.51
CA ASN A 145 -4.69 -13.99 -1.82
C ASN A 145 -4.12 -13.32 -0.57
N GLN A 146 -3.75 -14.14 0.42
CA GLN A 146 -3.32 -13.68 1.73
C GLN A 146 -2.05 -12.83 1.69
N ALA A 147 -1.13 -13.13 0.76
CA ALA A 147 0.08 -12.33 0.57
C ALA A 147 -0.22 -10.89 0.15
N SER A 148 -1.13 -10.70 -0.83
CA SER A 148 -1.53 -9.36 -1.28
C SER A 148 -2.36 -8.64 -0.23
N VAL A 149 -3.15 -9.37 0.56
CA VAL A 149 -3.86 -8.81 1.73
C VAL A 149 -2.86 -8.30 2.76
N ALA A 150 -1.84 -9.09 3.12
CA ALA A 150 -0.81 -8.70 4.08
C ALA A 150 -0.03 -7.46 3.59
N LEU A 151 0.39 -7.44 2.32
CA LEU A 151 0.99 -6.27 1.70
C LEU A 151 0.05 -5.06 1.75
N GLY A 152 -1.22 -5.27 1.39
CA GLY A 152 -2.22 -4.22 1.40
C GLY A 152 -2.45 -3.61 2.78
N GLN A 153 -2.47 -4.42 3.84
CA GLN A 153 -2.57 -3.93 5.22
C GLN A 153 -1.40 -2.99 5.57
N GLN A 154 -0.17 -3.37 5.21
CA GLN A 154 1.01 -2.53 5.44
C GLN A 154 0.92 -1.23 4.66
N VAL A 155 0.57 -1.29 3.37
CA VAL A 155 0.43 -0.09 2.52
C VAL A 155 -0.64 0.84 3.08
N THR A 156 -1.82 0.30 3.42
CA THR A 156 -2.90 1.09 3.99
C THR A 156 -2.49 1.77 5.30
N GLN A 157 -1.85 1.04 6.21
CA GLN A 157 -1.42 1.56 7.51
C GLN A 157 -0.39 2.68 7.35
N GLN A 158 0.63 2.48 6.52
CA GLN A 158 1.70 3.47 6.37
C GLN A 158 1.22 4.73 5.65
N LEU A 159 0.36 4.61 4.62
CA LEU A 159 -0.24 5.77 3.96
C LEU A 159 -1.10 6.59 4.92
N ARG A 160 -1.92 5.91 5.74
CA ARG A 160 -2.76 6.54 6.76
C ARG A 160 -1.92 7.31 7.79
N ALA A 161 -0.86 6.70 8.29
CA ALA A 161 0.02 7.33 9.27
C ALA A 161 0.77 8.54 8.66
N ALA A 162 1.38 8.37 7.48
CA ALA A 162 2.26 9.36 6.89
C ALA A 162 1.54 10.58 6.31
N LEU A 163 0.40 10.37 5.65
CA LEU A 163 -0.31 11.41 4.91
C LEU A 163 -1.46 12.04 5.72
N PHE A 164 -2.03 11.27 6.65
CA PHE A 164 -3.22 11.67 7.39
C PHE A 164 -3.05 11.69 8.90
N HIS A 165 -1.88 11.32 9.44
CA HIS A 165 -1.65 11.26 10.90
C HIS A 165 -2.73 10.44 11.63
N ASP A 166 -3.13 9.31 11.03
CA ASP A 166 -4.16 8.39 11.56
C ASP A 166 -5.58 8.96 11.72
N SER A 167 -5.81 10.18 11.22
CA SER A 167 -7.06 10.93 11.43
C SER A 167 -8.22 10.56 10.50
N VAL A 168 -7.99 9.66 9.54
CA VAL A 168 -9.00 9.21 8.57
C VAL A 168 -9.20 7.70 8.63
N SER A 169 -10.38 7.25 8.20
CA SER A 169 -10.65 5.86 7.87
C SER A 169 -9.92 5.43 6.61
N VAL A 170 -9.83 4.13 6.37
CA VAL A 170 -9.11 3.53 5.23
C VAL A 170 -9.89 2.36 4.65
N SER A 171 -9.57 1.98 3.41
CA SER A 171 -10.17 0.79 2.79
C SER A 171 -9.09 -0.14 2.25
N LEU A 172 -9.19 -1.42 2.60
CA LEU A 172 -8.47 -2.52 1.94
C LEU A 172 -9.52 -3.46 1.33
N ALA A 173 -9.64 -3.44 0.02
CA ALA A 173 -10.74 -4.06 -0.69
C ALA A 173 -10.27 -4.95 -1.84
N SER A 174 -11.07 -5.97 -2.15
CA SER A 174 -10.92 -6.72 -3.39
C SER A 174 -11.29 -5.83 -4.58
N ASP A 175 -10.54 -5.95 -5.67
CA ASP A 175 -10.88 -5.28 -6.93
C ASP A 175 -12.26 -5.71 -7.47
N HIS A 176 -12.78 -6.88 -7.09
CA HIS A 176 -14.13 -7.31 -7.46
C HIS A 176 -15.25 -6.43 -6.91
N THR A 177 -14.97 -5.56 -5.92
CA THR A 177 -15.93 -4.57 -5.42
C THR A 177 -16.34 -3.56 -6.49
N ILE A 178 -15.40 -3.20 -7.36
CA ILE A 178 -15.49 -2.08 -8.30
C ILE A 178 -15.28 -2.51 -9.77
N PHE A 179 -14.41 -3.49 -9.99
CA PHE A 179 -13.85 -3.91 -11.27
C PHE A 179 -13.91 -5.44 -11.44
N PRO A 180 -15.10 -6.09 -11.30
CA PRO A 180 -15.21 -7.54 -11.32
C PRO A 180 -14.77 -8.19 -12.63
N GLU A 181 -14.80 -7.45 -13.75
CA GLU A 181 -14.48 -7.97 -15.08
C GLU A 181 -13.38 -7.18 -15.79
N ARG A 182 -13.27 -5.86 -15.52
CA ARG A 182 -12.43 -4.91 -16.26
C ARG A 182 -11.96 -3.77 -15.35
N GLY A 183 -10.77 -3.22 -15.58
CA GLY A 183 -10.22 -2.07 -14.84
C GLY A 183 -8.89 -2.37 -14.15
N THR A 184 -8.84 -3.40 -13.32
CA THR A 184 -7.66 -3.85 -12.55
C THR A 184 -6.92 -5.01 -13.19
N ALA A 185 -6.81 -5.01 -14.52
CA ALA A 185 -6.23 -6.15 -15.25
C ALA A 185 -4.77 -6.42 -14.85
N VAL A 186 -4.05 -5.40 -14.37
CA VAL A 186 -2.70 -5.56 -13.82
C VAL A 186 -2.67 -6.53 -12.64
N LEU A 187 -3.58 -6.39 -11.67
CA LEU A 187 -3.66 -7.29 -10.51
C LEU A 187 -4.13 -8.70 -10.90
N ARG A 188 -4.95 -8.81 -11.96
CA ARG A 188 -5.34 -10.11 -12.52
C ARG A 188 -4.18 -10.83 -13.19
N GLY A 189 -3.39 -10.09 -13.96
CA GLY A 189 -2.26 -10.62 -14.73
C GLY A 189 -1.04 -10.94 -13.86
N THR A 190 -0.93 -10.34 -12.67
CA THR A 190 0.14 -10.63 -11.70
C THR A 190 -0.27 -11.64 -10.62
N TYR A 191 -1.41 -12.32 -10.75
CA TYR A 191 -1.86 -13.28 -9.75
C TYR A 191 -0.83 -14.42 -9.54
N GLY A 192 -0.44 -14.64 -8.29
CA GLY A 192 0.70 -15.47 -7.91
C GLY A 192 1.92 -14.67 -7.43
N ILE A 193 1.91 -13.35 -7.65
CA ILE A 193 2.83 -12.37 -7.06
C ILE A 193 2.03 -11.53 -6.05
N PRO A 194 2.55 -11.24 -4.84
CA PRO A 194 1.94 -10.26 -3.94
C PRO A 194 1.79 -8.91 -4.66
N ALA A 195 0.54 -8.48 -4.86
CA ALA A 195 0.23 -7.37 -5.75
C ALA A 195 -0.88 -6.48 -5.20
N VAL A 196 -0.64 -5.17 -5.19
CA VAL A 196 -1.66 -4.17 -4.80
C VAL A 196 -1.67 -2.95 -5.70
N ILE A 197 -2.84 -2.32 -5.82
CA ILE A 197 -2.98 -0.93 -6.29
C ILE A 197 -3.20 -0.05 -5.06
N GLY A 198 -2.32 0.92 -4.83
CA GLY A 198 -2.47 1.93 -3.79
C GLY A 198 -3.04 3.21 -4.38
N GLU A 199 -4.29 3.51 -4.05
CA GLU A 199 -4.93 4.81 -4.26
C GLU A 199 -4.67 5.67 -3.02
N ALA A 200 -3.56 6.41 -3.01
CA ALA A 200 -3.05 7.01 -1.78
C ALA A 200 -3.95 8.12 -1.23
N THR A 201 -4.40 8.99 -2.12
CA THR A 201 -5.23 10.17 -1.81
C THR A 201 -6.12 10.52 -3.01
N PHE A 202 -6.95 11.56 -2.88
CA PHE A 202 -7.89 11.97 -3.94
C PHE A 202 -7.46 13.28 -4.61
N PHE A 203 -7.07 13.25 -5.89
CA PHE A 203 -6.70 14.47 -6.62
C PHE A 203 -7.90 15.39 -6.90
N THR A 204 -9.13 14.89 -6.76
CA THR A 204 -10.36 15.70 -6.83
C THR A 204 -10.58 16.56 -5.58
N ASN A 205 -9.86 16.31 -4.49
CA ASN A 205 -9.89 17.16 -3.30
C ASN A 205 -8.94 18.37 -3.50
N PRO A 206 -9.42 19.62 -3.52
CA PRO A 206 -8.60 20.77 -3.89
C PRO A 206 -7.40 21.01 -2.97
N SER A 207 -7.58 20.81 -1.65
CA SER A 207 -6.48 20.96 -0.70
C SER A 207 -5.44 19.84 -0.82
N GLU A 208 -5.85 18.67 -1.28
CA GLU A 208 -4.96 17.54 -1.51
C GLU A 208 -4.20 17.69 -2.83
N GLU A 209 -4.86 18.14 -3.91
CA GLU A 209 -4.20 18.43 -5.19
C GLU A 209 -3.02 19.40 -5.01
N GLU A 210 -3.19 20.45 -4.21
CA GLU A 210 -2.10 21.39 -3.92
C GLU A 210 -0.91 20.73 -3.18
N ARG A 211 -1.17 19.73 -2.33
CA ARG A 211 -0.11 18.96 -1.67
C ARG A 211 0.59 18.03 -2.65
N LEU A 212 -0.16 17.36 -3.53
CA LEU A 212 0.35 16.42 -4.54
C LEU A 212 1.31 17.05 -5.56
N LYS A 213 1.29 18.38 -5.70
CA LYS A 213 2.26 19.15 -6.49
C LYS A 213 3.61 19.35 -5.80
N THR A 214 3.68 19.13 -4.49
CA THR A 214 4.88 19.42 -3.71
C THR A 214 5.77 18.18 -3.62
N GLU A 215 7.07 18.37 -3.88
CA GLU A 215 8.06 17.29 -3.83
C GLU A 215 8.12 16.63 -2.45
N SER A 216 8.06 17.41 -1.37
CA SER A 216 8.10 16.89 0.01
C SER A 216 6.88 16.04 0.37
N TYR A 217 5.72 16.30 -0.22
CA TYR A 217 4.54 15.44 -0.04
C TYR A 217 4.72 14.11 -0.76
N ASN A 218 5.14 14.15 -2.03
CA ASN A 218 5.42 12.96 -2.84
C ASN A 218 6.52 12.10 -2.18
N GLN A 219 7.50 12.73 -1.51
CA GLN A 219 8.57 12.03 -0.79
C GLN A 219 8.05 11.31 0.45
N ARG A 220 7.12 11.93 1.19
CA ARG A 220 6.48 11.28 2.35
C ARG A 220 5.64 10.09 1.92
N GLU A 221 4.92 10.20 0.81
CA GLU A 221 4.18 9.07 0.25
C GLU A 221 5.12 7.93 -0.20
N ALA A 222 6.20 8.25 -0.92
CA ALA A 222 7.21 7.27 -1.29
C ALA A 222 7.85 6.59 -0.07
N GLN A 223 8.11 7.34 1.01
CA GLN A 223 8.60 6.79 2.27
C GLN A 223 7.58 5.86 2.94
N ALA A 224 6.28 6.17 2.87
CA ALA A 224 5.23 5.30 3.38
C ALA A 224 5.20 3.95 2.65
N TYR A 225 5.30 3.96 1.32
CA TYR A 225 5.40 2.72 0.53
C TYR A 225 6.67 1.94 0.85
N LEU A 226 7.82 2.61 0.99
CA LEU A 226 9.07 1.98 1.41
C LEU A 226 8.91 1.27 2.76
N GLN A 227 8.37 1.94 3.77
CA GLN A 227 8.15 1.37 5.11
C GLN A 227 7.17 0.20 5.09
N ALA A 228 6.14 0.27 4.22
CA ALA A 228 5.19 -0.82 4.05
C ALA A 228 5.87 -2.06 3.46
N LEU A 229 6.70 -1.89 2.43
CA LEU A 229 7.45 -2.97 1.81
C LEU A 229 8.52 -3.53 2.76
N GLU A 230 9.21 -2.68 3.50
CA GLU A 230 10.21 -3.08 4.50
C GLU A 230 9.55 -3.97 5.57
N THR A 231 8.40 -3.54 6.10
CA THR A 231 7.64 -4.32 7.07
C THR A 231 7.11 -5.61 6.45
N PHE A 232 6.63 -5.60 5.21
CA PHE A 232 6.16 -6.79 4.52
C PHE A 232 7.27 -7.83 4.34
N PHE A 233 8.44 -7.45 3.83
CA PHE A 233 9.57 -8.36 3.63
C PHE A 233 10.28 -8.78 4.93
N SER A 234 10.10 -8.02 6.01
CA SER A 234 10.61 -8.41 7.34
C SER A 234 9.79 -9.52 8.02
N ASN A 235 8.61 -9.82 7.50
CA ASN A 235 7.70 -10.83 8.03
C ASN A 235 7.64 -12.07 7.13
N GLU A 236 7.09 -13.16 7.66
CA GLU A 236 6.73 -14.32 6.84
C GLU A 236 5.64 -13.92 5.84
N ILE A 237 5.90 -14.14 4.54
CA ILE A 237 4.95 -13.82 3.47
C ILE A 237 3.96 -14.99 3.35
N PRO A 238 2.64 -14.76 3.55
CA PRO A 238 1.64 -15.80 3.37
C PRO A 238 1.57 -16.34 1.94
N GLU A 239 0.96 -17.50 1.75
CA GLU A 239 0.79 -18.09 0.42
C GLU A 239 -0.32 -17.39 -0.39
N ILE A 240 -0.23 -17.52 -1.72
CA ILE A 240 -1.32 -17.22 -2.65
C ILE A 240 -1.84 -18.58 -3.16
N SER A 241 -3.09 -18.88 -2.84
CA SER A 241 -3.76 -20.11 -3.27
C SER A 241 -4.18 -20.03 -4.74
N GLU A 242 -4.57 -21.17 -5.31
CA GLU A 242 -5.22 -21.16 -6.62
C GLU A 242 -6.52 -20.34 -6.57
N LYS A 243 -6.76 -19.60 -7.65
CA LYS A 243 -7.85 -18.64 -7.78
C LYS A 243 -9.21 -19.32 -7.75
N TYR A 244 -10.15 -18.82 -6.94
CA TYR A 244 -11.48 -19.39 -6.76
C TYR A 244 -11.49 -20.85 -6.27
N SER A 245 -10.41 -21.29 -5.63
CA SER A 245 -10.30 -22.63 -5.02
C SER A 245 -11.26 -22.81 -3.85
N THR A 246 -11.68 -21.73 -3.18
CA THR A 246 -12.47 -21.77 -1.95
C THR A 246 -13.83 -21.10 -2.11
N VAL A 247 -13.88 -19.90 -2.70
CA VAL A 247 -15.10 -19.09 -2.76
C VAL A 247 -15.36 -18.54 -4.15
N HIS A 248 -16.58 -18.69 -4.64
CA HIS A 248 -17.05 -18.04 -5.86
C HIS A 248 -18.26 -17.14 -5.54
N LEU A 249 -18.15 -15.84 -5.84
CA LEU A 249 -19.18 -14.85 -5.55
C LEU A 249 -19.68 -14.19 -6.83
N PRO A 250 -21.01 -14.05 -7.01
CA PRO A 250 -21.55 -13.30 -8.12
C PRO A 250 -21.19 -11.81 -8.00
N PRO A 251 -21.00 -11.09 -9.13
CA PRO A 251 -20.77 -9.65 -9.13
C PRO A 251 -21.86 -8.91 -8.36
N PHE A 252 -21.47 -7.85 -7.65
CA PHE A 252 -22.41 -6.91 -7.06
C PHE A 252 -22.59 -5.74 -8.02
N ALA A 253 -23.83 -5.38 -8.33
CA ALA A 253 -24.15 -4.32 -9.28
C ALA A 253 -23.89 -2.93 -8.66
N ALA A 254 -22.61 -2.55 -8.55
CA ALA A 254 -22.19 -1.21 -8.16
C ALA A 254 -22.43 -0.19 -9.28
N LEU A 255 -22.58 1.08 -8.91
CA LEU A 255 -22.68 2.18 -9.87
C LEU A 255 -21.42 2.20 -10.74
N GLN A 256 -21.59 2.36 -12.05
CA GLN A 256 -20.47 2.58 -12.97
C GLN A 256 -19.94 4.02 -12.83
N GLU A 257 -18.75 4.30 -13.37
CA GLU A 257 -18.07 5.59 -13.24
C GLU A 257 -18.96 6.81 -13.55
N ALA A 258 -19.64 6.80 -14.70
CA ALA A 258 -20.58 7.86 -15.07
C ALA A 258 -21.76 8.03 -14.09
N GLU A 259 -22.16 6.95 -13.41
CA GLU A 259 -23.27 6.95 -12.45
C GLU A 259 -22.83 7.41 -11.06
N ARG A 260 -21.55 7.21 -10.70
CA ARG A 260 -20.96 7.73 -9.46
C ARG A 260 -20.85 9.26 -9.44
N MET A 261 -20.99 9.90 -10.60
CA MET A 261 -21.06 11.34 -10.71
C MET A 261 -22.45 11.92 -10.41
N ARG A 262 -23.49 11.07 -10.27
CA ARG A 262 -24.85 11.52 -9.97
C ARG A 262 -25.01 11.94 -8.49
N PRO A 263 -25.93 12.86 -8.16
CA PRO A 263 -26.13 13.32 -6.78
C PRO A 263 -26.38 12.20 -5.76
N GLU A 264 -27.06 11.13 -6.16
CA GLU A 264 -27.37 9.97 -5.33
C GLU A 264 -26.11 9.23 -4.86
N ALA A 265 -25.04 9.21 -5.67
CA ALA A 265 -23.79 8.57 -5.30
C ALA A 265 -23.10 9.28 -4.11
N ARG A 266 -23.37 10.58 -3.91
CA ARG A 266 -22.83 11.37 -2.80
C ARG A 266 -23.51 11.07 -1.47
N LEU A 267 -24.64 10.36 -1.47
CA LEU A 267 -25.41 10.06 -0.28
C LEU A 267 -24.94 8.81 0.48
N TRP A 268 -23.85 8.16 0.04
CA TRP A 268 -23.39 6.90 0.62
C TRP A 268 -23.22 6.92 2.15
N ARG A 269 -22.76 8.03 2.75
CA ARG A 269 -22.66 8.20 4.20
C ARG A 269 -24.03 8.39 4.87
N GLN A 270 -24.88 9.24 4.29
CA GLN A 270 -26.23 9.48 4.80
C GLN A 270 -27.09 8.22 4.71
N ASP A 271 -26.90 7.45 3.64
CA ASP A 271 -27.62 6.21 3.39
C ASP A 271 -27.27 5.14 4.42
N ILE A 272 -26.00 5.00 4.78
CA ILE A 272 -25.65 4.03 5.84
C ILE A 272 -26.23 4.44 7.19
N GLN A 273 -26.22 5.74 7.51
CA GLN A 273 -26.76 6.25 8.75
C GLN A 273 -28.27 6.03 8.83
N ARG A 274 -28.99 6.35 7.75
CA ARG A 274 -30.43 6.13 7.66
C ARG A 274 -30.79 4.64 7.71
N GLY A 275 -30.00 3.79 7.05
CA GLY A 275 -30.15 2.34 7.11
C GLY A 275 -30.05 1.81 8.54
N LYS A 276 -29.10 2.30 9.34
CA LYS A 276 -28.95 1.93 10.76
C LYS A 276 -30.16 2.31 11.61
N GLU A 277 -30.67 3.52 11.46
CA GLU A 277 -31.87 3.98 12.18
C GLU A 277 -33.10 3.10 11.89
N LEU A 278 -33.29 2.74 10.62
CA LEU A 278 -34.38 1.87 10.18
C LEU A 278 -34.18 0.42 10.64
N TYR A 279 -32.93 -0.06 10.66
CA TYR A 279 -32.57 -1.37 11.18
C TYR A 279 -32.93 -1.50 12.67
N GLU A 280 -32.65 -0.48 13.49
CA GLU A 280 -33.03 -0.46 14.91
C GLU A 280 -34.55 -0.51 15.11
N GLN A 281 -35.30 0.07 14.17
CA GLN A 281 -36.77 0.04 14.15
C GLN A 281 -37.36 -1.24 13.55
N GLN A 282 -36.50 -2.19 13.14
CA GLN A 282 -36.90 -3.42 12.44
C GLN A 282 -37.63 -3.17 11.10
N ALA A 283 -37.42 -2.00 10.50
CA ALA A 283 -37.93 -1.66 9.17
C ALA A 283 -37.02 -2.28 8.09
N TRP A 284 -37.03 -3.61 8.03
CA TRP A 284 -36.06 -4.43 7.30
C TRP A 284 -35.93 -4.11 5.82
N GLU A 285 -37.04 -4.05 5.09
CA GLU A 285 -37.03 -3.81 3.64
C GLU A 285 -36.46 -2.43 3.31
N GLU A 286 -36.89 -1.39 4.02
CA GLU A 286 -36.38 -0.04 3.83
C GLU A 286 -34.89 0.06 4.18
N ALA A 287 -34.49 -0.48 5.34
CA ALA A 287 -33.10 -0.50 5.76
C ALA A 287 -32.21 -1.21 4.71
N TYR A 288 -32.68 -2.32 4.16
CA TYR A 288 -31.97 -3.08 3.13
C TYR A 288 -31.69 -2.25 1.88
N GLU A 289 -32.66 -1.46 1.42
CA GLU A 289 -32.49 -0.58 0.26
C GLU A 289 -31.47 0.53 0.53
N TYR A 290 -31.47 1.11 1.72
CA TYR A 290 -30.46 2.11 2.11
C TYR A 290 -29.05 1.54 2.16
N PHE A 291 -28.86 0.36 2.78
CA PHE A 291 -27.56 -0.31 2.78
C PHE A 291 -27.13 -0.72 1.36
N THR A 292 -28.07 -1.18 0.53
CA THR A 292 -27.80 -1.53 -0.86
C THR A 292 -27.36 -0.30 -1.65
N ARG A 293 -28.04 0.84 -1.51
CA ARG A 293 -27.66 2.08 -2.18
C ARG A 293 -26.29 2.58 -1.72
N SER A 294 -26.02 2.60 -0.41
CA SER A 294 -24.71 2.97 0.14
C SER A 294 -23.57 2.13 -0.48
N ALA A 295 -23.70 0.79 -0.44
CA ALA A 295 -22.70 -0.12 -1.00
C ALA A 295 -22.56 -0.01 -2.53
N ARG A 296 -23.60 0.38 -3.26
CA ARG A 296 -23.51 0.59 -4.72
C ARG A 296 -22.88 1.92 -5.09
N SER A 297 -23.15 2.95 -4.30
CA SER A 297 -22.70 4.32 -4.54
C SER A 297 -21.19 4.47 -4.38
N PHE A 298 -20.62 3.81 -3.36
CA PHE A 298 -19.18 3.85 -3.12
C PHE A 298 -18.68 2.46 -2.63
N PRO A 299 -18.57 1.48 -3.55
CA PRO A 299 -18.39 0.06 -3.23
C PRO A 299 -17.04 -0.28 -2.59
N ASP A 300 -16.06 0.57 -2.77
CA ASP A 300 -14.68 0.50 -2.29
C ASP A 300 -14.45 1.39 -1.06
N SER A 301 -15.51 2.00 -0.50
CA SER A 301 -15.43 2.78 0.74
C SER A 301 -15.33 1.91 1.99
N TYR A 302 -14.77 2.49 3.06
CA TYR A 302 -14.66 1.87 4.39
C TYR A 302 -16.03 1.53 5.02
N LEU A 303 -17.13 2.05 4.48
CA LEU A 303 -18.49 1.78 4.91
C LEU A 303 -19.15 0.63 4.13
N ALA A 304 -18.63 0.24 2.98
CA ALA A 304 -19.26 -0.77 2.12
C ALA A 304 -19.28 -2.16 2.78
N GLN A 305 -18.22 -2.52 3.52
CA GLN A 305 -18.20 -3.77 4.30
C GLN A 305 -19.36 -3.81 5.31
N GLU A 306 -19.54 -2.72 6.06
CA GLU A 306 -20.59 -2.60 7.07
C GLU A 306 -21.98 -2.71 6.41
N ALA A 307 -22.19 -2.03 5.28
CA ALA A 307 -23.43 -2.14 4.53
C ALA A 307 -23.71 -3.59 4.09
N HIS A 308 -22.70 -4.34 3.64
CA HIS A 308 -22.87 -5.76 3.31
C HIS A 308 -23.21 -6.63 4.53
N ARG A 309 -22.64 -6.35 5.71
CA ARG A 309 -22.98 -7.05 6.95
C ARG A 309 -24.43 -6.82 7.36
N TYR A 310 -24.90 -5.58 7.34
CA TYR A 310 -26.31 -5.29 7.62
C TYR A 310 -27.25 -5.95 6.62
N ARG A 311 -26.92 -5.90 5.32
CA ARG A 311 -27.71 -6.59 4.29
C ARG A 311 -27.81 -8.10 4.56
N ALA A 312 -26.71 -8.74 4.98
CA ALA A 312 -26.74 -10.16 5.33
C ALA A 312 -27.67 -10.44 6.51
N ASN A 313 -27.58 -9.65 7.58
CA ASN A 313 -28.41 -9.82 8.78
C ASN A 313 -29.90 -9.60 8.48
N ILE A 314 -30.23 -8.59 7.67
CA ILE A 314 -31.62 -8.35 7.23
C ILE A 314 -32.13 -9.53 6.41
N LEU A 315 -31.34 -10.04 5.45
CA LEU A 315 -31.76 -11.17 4.63
C LEU A 315 -32.00 -12.43 5.47
N GLU A 316 -31.23 -12.65 6.54
CA GLU A 316 -31.52 -13.71 7.53
C GLU A 316 -32.84 -13.49 8.28
N ALA A 317 -33.09 -12.26 8.74
CA ALA A 317 -34.34 -11.91 9.40
C ALA A 317 -35.57 -12.09 8.49
N LEU A 318 -35.37 -12.00 7.17
CA LEU A 318 -36.37 -12.22 6.12
C LEU A 318 -36.34 -13.65 5.54
N ASP A 319 -35.67 -14.60 6.19
CA ASP A 319 -35.56 -16.02 5.78
C ASP A 319 -34.98 -16.25 4.36
N SER A 320 -34.21 -15.28 3.86
CA SER A 320 -33.53 -15.31 2.56
C SER A 320 -32.08 -15.80 2.71
N LEU A 321 -31.91 -17.02 3.22
CA LEU A 321 -30.63 -17.55 3.73
C LEU A 321 -29.50 -17.61 2.69
N ASP A 322 -29.78 -18.01 1.45
CA ASP A 322 -28.76 -18.08 0.39
C ASP A 322 -28.23 -16.69 0.02
N ALA A 323 -29.14 -15.72 -0.11
CA ALA A 323 -28.77 -14.33 -0.38
C ALA A 323 -27.99 -13.73 0.79
N ALA A 324 -28.37 -14.06 2.03
CA ALA A 324 -27.65 -13.65 3.22
C ALA A 324 -26.22 -14.19 3.26
N LYS A 325 -26.05 -15.49 2.94
CA LYS A 325 -24.73 -16.13 2.85
C LYS A 325 -23.85 -15.42 1.83
N VAL A 326 -24.36 -15.12 0.63
CA VAL A 326 -23.61 -14.38 -0.40
C VAL A 326 -23.24 -12.97 0.07
N ALA A 327 -24.16 -12.25 0.73
CA ALA A 327 -23.88 -10.92 1.28
C ALA A 327 -22.78 -10.96 2.37
N ARG A 328 -22.83 -11.98 3.24
CA ARG A 328 -21.83 -12.18 4.31
C ARG A 328 -20.47 -12.58 3.76
N GLN A 329 -20.41 -13.52 2.83
CA GLN A 329 -19.17 -13.90 2.17
C GLN A 329 -18.56 -12.70 1.44
N ARG A 330 -19.36 -11.86 0.78
CA ARG A 330 -18.85 -10.62 0.18
C ARG A 330 -18.22 -9.68 1.21
N ALA A 331 -18.87 -9.48 2.36
CA ALA A 331 -18.31 -8.66 3.43
C ALA A 331 -16.96 -9.19 3.96
N ASN A 332 -16.75 -10.51 3.93
CA ASN A 332 -15.57 -11.15 4.50
C ASN A 332 -14.44 -11.33 3.47
N GLU A 333 -14.78 -11.66 2.22
CA GLU A 333 -13.80 -11.96 1.18
C GLU A 333 -13.37 -10.73 0.41
N TYR A 334 -14.21 -9.69 0.32
CA TYR A 334 -13.90 -8.50 -0.49
C TYR A 334 -13.46 -7.29 0.33
N TYR A 335 -13.49 -7.38 1.66
CA TYR A 335 -13.11 -6.27 2.53
C TYR A 335 -12.32 -6.80 3.71
N VAL A 336 -11.17 -6.17 3.94
CA VAL A 336 -10.27 -6.53 5.04
C VAL A 336 -10.24 -5.37 6.02
N ALA A 337 -10.39 -5.70 7.31
CA ALA A 337 -10.23 -4.70 8.36
C ALA A 337 -8.75 -4.31 8.46
N VAL A 338 -8.49 -3.01 8.55
CA VAL A 338 -7.18 -2.46 8.84
C VAL A 338 -7.32 -1.73 10.17
N GLU A 339 -6.58 -2.20 11.17
CA GLU A 339 -6.63 -1.67 12.54
C GLU A 339 -5.80 -0.39 12.69
#